data_AF-A0A0L8GSY0-F1
#
_entry.id   AF-A0A0L8GSY0-F1
#
_cell.length_a   1.000
_cell.length_b   1.000
_cell.length_c   1.000
_cell.angle_alpha   90.00
_cell.angle_beta   90.00
_cell.angle_gamma   90.00
#
_symmetry.space_group_name_H-M   'P 1'
#
loop_
_entity.id
_entity.type
_entity.pdbx_description
1 polymer ?
#
loop_
_entity_poly.entity_id
_entity_poly.type
_entity_poly.pdbx_seq_one_letter_code
_entity_poly.pdbx_strand_id
1 'polypeptide(L)'
;MDGKSTHSLNMSRLGEKRTKTVISYMKVSLLLLVQKLNAAELHFIRCIRPNALKKNNVFERALVEKQLYYTGIADAAEIFKNGYPFRKTYSEFIKTYL
;
A
#
# COMPACT_ATOMS: atom_id res chain seq x y z
N MET A 1 -28.89 -1.10 -10.30
CA MET A 1 -29.41 -1.54 -9.00
C MET A 1 -28.28 -2.36 -8.38
N ASP A 2 -27.45 -1.91 -7.45
CA ASP A 2 -27.33 -0.73 -6.57
C ASP A 2 -25.80 -0.53 -6.39
N GLY A 3 -25.18 0.65 -6.44
CA GLY A 3 -25.48 1.86 -5.69
C GLY A 3 -24.89 1.77 -4.28
N LYS A 4 -23.63 2.22 -4.07
CA LYS A 4 -22.95 2.68 -2.82
C LYS A 4 -21.42 2.63 -3.02
N SER A 5 -20.56 3.58 -2.66
CA SER A 5 -20.68 4.87 -2.00
C SER A 5 -19.41 5.66 -2.35
N THR A 6 -19.46 6.54 -3.35
CA THR A 6 -18.48 7.63 -3.48
C THR A 6 -18.71 8.54 -2.29
N HIS A 7 -17.88 8.41 -1.25
CA HIS A 7 -17.83 9.40 -0.18
C HIS A 7 -17.31 10.72 -0.77
N SER A 8 -18.22 11.49 -1.35
CA SER A 8 -18.04 12.92 -1.62
C SER A 8 -17.84 13.59 -0.28
N LEU A 9 -16.58 13.76 0.14
CA LEU A 9 -16.23 14.50 1.34
C LEU A 9 -16.69 15.94 1.14
N ASN A 10 -17.83 16.27 1.73
CA ASN A 10 -18.41 17.60 1.69
C ASN A 10 -17.53 18.52 2.54
N MET A 11 -16.58 19.21 1.90
CA MET A 11 -15.63 20.17 2.49
C MET A 11 -16.36 21.33 3.22
N SER A 12 -17.65 21.49 2.96
CA SER A 12 -18.54 22.56 3.44
C SER A 12 -18.99 22.42 4.90
N ARG A 13 -18.82 21.26 5.56
CA ARG A 13 -19.16 21.08 6.99
C ARG A 13 -18.00 21.32 7.97
N LEU A 14 -16.89 21.89 7.51
CA LEU A 14 -15.79 22.37 8.38
C LEU A 14 -15.96 23.83 8.85
N GLY A 15 -17.09 24.47 8.52
CA GLY A 15 -17.39 25.87 8.82
C GLY A 15 -18.17 26.14 10.12
N GLU A 16 -18.43 25.13 10.94
CA GLU A 16 -18.86 25.35 12.33
C GLU A 16 -17.60 25.58 13.16
N LYS A 17 -17.62 26.60 14.04
CA LYS A 17 -16.51 27.09 14.89
C LYS A 17 -15.84 25.99 15.76
N ARG A 18 -15.20 25.01 15.13
CA ARG A 18 -14.34 24.01 15.74
C ARG A 18 -12.93 24.54 15.62
N THR A 19 -12.25 24.64 16.76
CA THR A 19 -10.84 24.98 16.82
C THR A 19 -10.07 24.10 15.83
N LYS A 20 -9.38 24.73 14.88
CA LYS A 20 -8.53 24.02 13.92
C LYS A 20 -7.36 23.41 14.70
N THR A 21 -7.42 22.11 14.96
CA THR A 21 -6.32 21.38 15.59
C THR A 21 -5.36 20.88 14.51
N VAL A 22 -4.12 20.62 14.89
CA VAL A 22 -3.15 19.98 13.99
C VAL A 22 -3.69 18.65 13.45
N ILE A 23 -4.40 17.89 14.29
CA ILE A 23 -5.02 16.61 13.92
C ILE A 23 -6.08 16.79 12.82
N SER A 24 -6.95 17.82 12.91
CA SER A 24 -7.98 18.03 11.90
C SER A 24 -7.39 18.42 10.54
N TYR A 25 -6.31 19.22 10.54
CA TYR A 25 -5.57 19.54 9.33
C TYR A 25 -4.90 18.31 8.71
N MET A 26 -4.17 17.50 9.50
CA MET A 26 -3.50 16.30 9.01
C MET A 26 -4.51 15.30 8.42
N LYS A 27 -5.67 15.13 9.07
CA LYS A 27 -6.74 14.26 8.55
C LYS A 27 -7.22 14.70 7.17
N VAL A 28 -7.49 16.00 6.99
CA VAL A 28 -7.92 16.52 5.68
C VAL A 28 -6.82 16.34 4.64
N SER A 29 -5.57 16.65 4.97
CA SER A 29 -4.43 16.50 4.06
C SER A 29 -4.24 15.03 3.61
N LEU A 30 -4.30 14.08 4.54
CA LEU A 30 -4.20 12.65 4.23
C LEU A 30 -5.37 12.15 3.35
N LEU A 31 -6.60 12.60 3.61
CA LEU A 31 -7.75 12.23 2.80
C LEU A 31 -7.60 12.71 1.35
N LEU A 32 -7.15 13.96 1.17
CA LEU A 32 -6.86 14.51 -0.16
C LEU A 32 -5.75 13.74 -0.88
N LEU A 33 -4.71 13.31 -0.16
CA LEU A 33 -3.65 12.48 -0.72
C LEU A 33 -4.19 11.13 -1.21
N VAL A 34 -4.96 10.42 -0.38
CA VAL A 34 -5.56 9.13 -0.74
C VAL A 34 -6.48 9.26 -1.96
N GLN A 35 -7.29 10.32 -2.03
CA GLN A 35 -8.13 10.58 -3.20
C GLN A 35 -7.32 10.71 -4.50
N LYS A 36 -6.17 11.40 -4.45
CA LYS A 36 -5.29 11.55 -5.61
C LYS A 36 -4.63 10.22 -5.99
N LEU A 37 -4.17 9.44 -5.01
CA LEU A 37 -3.56 8.13 -5.26
C LEU A 37 -4.55 7.14 -5.90
N ASN A 38 -5.82 7.16 -5.48
CA ASN A 38 -6.85 6.28 -6.03
C ASN A 38 -7.27 6.63 -7.47
N ALA A 39 -6.92 7.83 -7.97
CA ALA A 39 -7.20 8.26 -9.34
C ALA A 39 -6.11 7.85 -10.33
N ALA A 40 -5.05 7.18 -9.89
CA ALA A 40 -3.93 6.76 -10.72
C ALA A 40 -3.67 5.25 -10.60
N GLU A 41 -2.94 4.70 -11.57
CA GLU A 41 -2.32 3.38 -11.43
C GLU A 41 -1.15 3.48 -10.43
N LEU A 42 -1.09 2.53 -9.49
CA LEU A 42 -0.14 2.57 -8.39
C LEU A 42 0.92 1.47 -8.53
N HIS A 43 2.18 1.88 -8.39
CA HIS A 43 3.31 0.98 -8.20
C HIS A 43 3.89 1.18 -6.79
N PHE A 44 4.17 0.08 -6.09
CA PHE A 44 4.63 0.11 -4.70
C PHE A 44 6.10 -0.28 -4.60
N ILE A 45 6.90 0.56 -3.93
CA ILE A 45 8.29 0.25 -3.56
C ILE A 45 8.37 0.11 -2.04
N ARG A 46 8.92 -1.00 -1.57
CA ARG A 46 9.15 -1.25 -0.14
C ARG A 46 10.65 -1.17 0.16
N CYS A 47 11.05 -0.15 0.92
CA CYS A 47 12.44 0.02 1.34
C CYS A 47 12.74 -0.87 2.56
N ILE A 48 13.82 -1.65 2.49
CA ILE A 48 14.30 -2.51 3.58
C ILE A 48 15.71 -2.11 3.97
N ARG A 49 15.93 -1.88 5.26
CA ARG A 49 17.26 -1.57 5.81
C ARG A 49 17.98 -2.86 6.17
N PRO A 50 19.14 -3.18 5.56
CA PRO A 50 19.80 -4.46 5.79
C PRO A 50 20.46 -4.56 7.16
N ASN A 51 20.87 -3.45 7.78
CA ASN A 51 21.47 -3.41 9.12
C ASN A 51 21.29 -2.03 9.77
N ALA A 52 21.31 -1.97 11.11
CA ALA A 52 21.22 -0.71 11.84
C ALA A 52 22.51 0.14 11.80
N LEU A 53 23.67 -0.50 11.58
CA LEU A 53 24.99 0.12 11.61
C LEU A 53 25.33 0.95 10.35
N LYS A 54 24.46 0.93 9.33
CA LYS A 54 24.67 1.58 8.02
C LYS A 54 25.96 1.13 7.33
N LYS A 55 26.35 -0.13 7.50
CA LYS A 55 27.53 -0.72 6.87
C LYS A 55 27.15 -1.48 5.59
N ASN A 56 28.00 -1.42 4.59
CA ASN A 56 27.85 -2.23 3.38
C ASN A 56 28.11 -3.70 3.69
N ASN A 57 27.49 -4.61 2.92
CA ASN A 57 27.67 -6.06 3.02
C ASN A 57 27.35 -6.70 4.39
N VAL A 58 26.61 -6.00 5.26
CA VAL A 58 26.12 -6.54 6.53
C VAL A 58 24.62 -6.74 6.44
N PHE A 59 24.15 -7.95 6.70
CA PHE A 59 22.73 -8.31 6.70
C PHE A 59 22.31 -8.84 8.07
N GLU A 60 21.45 -8.11 8.74
CA GLU A 60 20.90 -8.43 10.05
C GLU A 60 19.52 -9.08 9.87
N ARG A 61 19.49 -10.42 9.92
CA ARG A 61 18.27 -11.20 9.63
C ARG A 61 17.08 -10.79 10.49
N ALA A 62 17.25 -10.69 11.80
CA ALA A 62 16.17 -10.36 12.72
C ALA A 62 15.57 -8.97 12.44
N LEU A 63 16.40 -7.99 12.10
CA LEU A 63 15.95 -6.67 11.70
C LEU A 63 15.15 -6.75 10.40
N VAL A 64 15.65 -7.44 9.38
CA VAL A 64 14.95 -7.55 8.08
C VAL A 64 13.65 -8.32 8.22
N GLU A 65 13.63 -9.42 8.96
CA GLU A 65 12.43 -10.21 9.25
C GLU A 65 11.34 -9.35 9.88
N LYS A 66 11.66 -8.58 10.92
CA LYS A 66 10.71 -7.63 11.53
C LYS A 66 10.17 -6.62 10.52
N GLN A 67 11.02 -6.15 9.59
CA GLN A 67 10.60 -5.25 8.51
C GLN A 67 9.63 -5.89 7.55
N LEU A 68 9.83 -7.16 7.18
CA LEU A 68 8.91 -7.88 6.30
C LEU A 68 7.50 -7.95 6.90
N TYR A 69 7.39 -8.12 8.22
CA TYR A 69 6.11 -8.11 8.92
C TYR A 69 5.49 -6.70 9.00
N TYR A 70 6.17 -5.69 9.56
CA TYR A 70 5.54 -4.38 9.76
C TYR A 70 5.28 -3.62 8.44
N THR A 71 6.02 -3.93 7.38
CA THR A 71 5.77 -3.34 6.04
C THR A 71 4.67 -4.07 5.26
N GLY A 72 4.18 -5.21 5.78
CA GLY A 72 3.14 -6.03 5.16
C GLY A 72 3.63 -6.86 3.96
N ILE A 73 4.94 -7.02 3.76
CA ILE A 73 5.47 -7.86 2.67
C ILE A 73 5.12 -9.33 2.91
N ALA A 74 5.24 -9.80 4.15
CA ALA A 74 4.89 -11.17 4.50
C ALA A 74 3.39 -11.45 4.25
N ASP A 75 2.52 -10.54 4.66
CA ASP A 75 1.07 -10.67 4.44
C ASP A 75 0.72 -10.60 2.95
N ALA A 76 1.34 -9.68 2.21
CA ALA A 76 1.15 -9.58 0.77
C ALA A 76 1.61 -10.85 0.04
N ALA A 77 2.73 -11.45 0.47
CA ALA A 77 3.22 -12.70 -0.10
C ALA A 77 2.22 -13.85 0.12
N GLU A 78 1.62 -13.94 1.31
CA GLU A 78 0.59 -14.95 1.61
C GLU A 78 -0.69 -14.73 0.78
N ILE A 79 -1.15 -13.49 0.65
CA ILE A 79 -2.28 -13.13 -0.22
C ILE A 79 -1.99 -13.53 -1.67
N PHE A 80 -0.81 -13.20 -2.20
CA PHE A 80 -0.45 -13.51 -3.58
C PHE A 80 -0.34 -15.01 -3.80
N LYS A 81 0.27 -15.75 -2.87
CA LYS A 81 0.37 -17.22 -2.93
C LYS A 81 -1.01 -17.86 -3.04
N ASN A 82 -1.95 -17.46 -2.18
CA ASN A 82 -3.32 -18.00 -2.19
C ASN A 82 -4.14 -17.52 -3.39
N GLY A 83 -3.72 -16.44 -4.04
CA GLY A 83 -4.34 -15.88 -5.24
C GLY A 83 -3.91 -16.49 -6.57
N TYR A 84 -3.02 -17.49 -6.58
CA TYR A 84 -2.40 -18.05 -7.81
C TYR A 84 -1.76 -16.95 -8.66
N PRO A 85 -0.58 -16.45 -8.27
CA PRO A 85 0.00 -15.23 -8.84
C PRO A 85 0.54 -15.45 -10.25
N PHE A 86 0.83 -16.70 -10.61
CA PHE A 86 1.25 -17.08 -11.95
C PHE A 86 0.04 -17.51 -12.78
N ARG A 87 -0.40 -16.63 -13.68
CA ARG A 87 -1.51 -16.87 -14.61
C ARG A 87 -1.01 -16.69 -16.03
N LYS A 88 -0.65 -17.79 -16.69
CA LYS A 88 -0.36 -17.80 -18.12
C LYS A 88 -1.63 -18.09 -18.90
N THR A 89 -1.80 -17.41 -20.02
CA THR A 89 -2.80 -17.79 -21.01
C THR A 89 -2.47 -19.17 -21.58
N TYR A 90 -3.46 -19.86 -22.12
CA TYR A 90 -3.26 -21.18 -22.73
C TYR A 90 -2.17 -21.13 -23.81
N SER A 91 -2.19 -20.13 -24.70
CA SER A 91 -1.20 -19.98 -25.75
C SER A 91 0.24 -19.80 -25.22
N GLU A 92 0.42 -18.99 -24.16
CA GLU A 92 1.72 -18.83 -23.49
C GLU A 92 2.19 -20.12 -22.81
N PHE A 93 1.26 -20.89 -22.24
CA PHE A 93 1.57 -22.17 -21.62
C PHE A 93 2.09 -23.16 -22.65
N ILE A 94 1.36 -23.35 -23.77
CA ILE A 94 1.78 -24.23 -24.86
C ILE A 94 3.17 -23.81 -25.33
N LYS A 95 3.36 -22.55 -25.72
CA LYS A 95 4.64 -22.05 -26.23
C LYS A 95 5.82 -22.26 -25.27
N THR A 96 5.59 -22.26 -23.95
CA THR A 96 6.68 -22.41 -22.97
C THR A 96 7.03 -23.89 -22.71
N TYR A 97 6.04 -24.79 -22.72
CA TYR A 97 6.18 -26.13 -22.12
C TYR A 97 5.84 -27.30 -23.05
N LEU A 98 5.31 -27.05 -24.26
CA LEU A 98 4.93 -28.05 -25.27
C LEU A 98 5.55 -27.70 -26.63
#